data_AF-A0A4R7KUZ9-F1
#
_entry.id   AF-A0A4R7KUZ9-F1
#
_cell.length_a   1.000
_cell.length_b   1.000
_cell.length_c   1.000
_cell.angle_alpha   90.00
_cell.angle_beta   90.00
_cell.angle_gamma   90.00
#
_symmetry.space_group_name_H-M   'P 1'
#
loop_
_entity.id
_entity.type
_entity.pdbx_description
1 polymer ?
#
loop_
_entity_poly.entity_id
_entity_poly.type
_entity_poly.pdbx_seq_one_letter_code
_entity_poly.pdbx_strand_id
1 'polypeptide(L)'
;MRKKREQSIDFKQFISDVIDEALDKKFKAILDDITYRIGVLYDVANGTRVTSTDLNVAFHVLDGFLFEDNKPTPGYVQWTDCNIVYKGTKVTIQNGNTNKKYIWWDYDANPNNVFQCSDTKPTLTDDDVLVCVNEGGIHYLTIGQGKMRHGATLVDSSVDSNIIKDNAITATKILDGAIGATKIASGAVGTAQLAANAVDSTKLANSAVTSAKLASGAVTSAAIASGAVTSSALASGAVTSTALASGAVNTTHLANNAVDGTKIASGAVGTAQLANNAVDSTKLADGSVVSSKIGAGAVATDKLNLAQHLLF
;
A
#
# COMPACT_ATOMS: atom_id res chain seq x y z
N MET A 1 -54.19 -12.97 72.78
CA MET A 1 -53.09 -12.62 71.84
C MET A 1 -51.71 -12.85 72.46
N ARG A 2 -51.26 -14.10 72.60
CA ARG A 2 -49.91 -14.40 73.14
C ARG A 2 -49.42 -15.78 72.68
N LYS A 3 -49.43 -15.99 71.37
CA LYS A 3 -48.76 -17.11 70.69
C LYS A 3 -48.07 -16.53 69.47
N LYS A 4 -46.92 -15.89 69.65
CA LYS A 4 -45.97 -15.49 68.59
C LYS A 4 -44.81 -14.63 69.14
N ARG A 5 -44.14 -15.03 70.24
CA ARG A 5 -42.92 -14.31 70.70
C ARG A 5 -41.87 -15.23 71.37
N GLU A 6 -41.82 -16.51 71.03
CA GLU A 6 -40.82 -17.44 71.61
C GLU A 6 -40.00 -18.23 70.56
N GLN A 7 -40.14 -17.90 69.27
CA GLN A 7 -39.17 -18.32 68.24
C GLN A 7 -38.33 -17.14 67.74
N SER A 8 -38.20 -16.10 68.55
CA SER A 8 -37.20 -15.05 68.34
C SER A 8 -36.01 -15.38 69.23
N ILE A 9 -35.34 -16.52 69.01
CA ILE A 9 -33.88 -16.50 69.18
C ILE A 9 -33.45 -15.41 68.21
N ASP A 10 -33.08 -14.30 68.82
CA ASP A 10 -33.15 -12.98 68.25
C ASP A 10 -32.44 -12.98 66.90
N PHE A 11 -33.21 -12.86 65.82
CA PHE A 11 -32.65 -12.84 64.47
C PHE A 11 -31.60 -11.73 64.34
N LYS A 12 -31.69 -10.67 65.17
CA LYS A 12 -30.61 -9.69 65.31
C LYS A 12 -29.38 -10.26 65.98
N GLN A 13 -29.50 -11.07 67.03
CA GLN A 13 -28.36 -11.72 67.68
C GLN A 13 -27.69 -12.71 66.72
N PHE A 14 -28.47 -13.53 66.00
CA PHE A 14 -27.91 -14.43 64.98
C PHE A 14 -27.20 -13.66 63.85
N ILE A 15 -27.81 -12.57 63.35
CA ILE A 15 -27.14 -11.71 62.36
C ILE A 15 -25.90 -11.04 62.95
N SER A 16 -25.94 -10.59 64.22
CA SER A 16 -24.79 -9.99 64.90
C SER A 16 -23.67 -11.02 65.01
N ASP A 17 -23.94 -12.23 65.46
CA ASP A 17 -22.94 -13.28 65.62
C ASP A 17 -22.33 -13.70 64.28
N VAL A 18 -23.13 -13.76 63.20
CA VAL A 18 -22.64 -14.05 61.84
C VAL A 18 -21.85 -12.88 61.26
N ILE A 19 -22.28 -11.63 61.52
CA ILE A 19 -21.56 -10.43 61.10
C ILE A 19 -20.24 -10.34 61.87
N ASP A 20 -20.24 -10.59 63.17
CA ASP A 20 -19.06 -10.58 64.03
C ASP A 20 -18.12 -11.73 63.66
N GLU A 21 -18.61 -12.93 63.35
CA GLU A 21 -17.76 -14.03 62.87
C GLU A 21 -17.21 -13.77 61.46
N ALA A 22 -17.99 -13.16 60.57
CA ALA A 22 -17.55 -12.83 59.21
C ALA A 22 -16.61 -11.63 59.17
N LEU A 23 -16.87 -10.58 59.96
CA LEU A 23 -15.96 -9.47 60.16
C LEU A 23 -14.72 -9.97 60.90
N ASP A 24 -14.84 -10.66 62.03
CA ASP A 24 -13.66 -11.10 62.77
C ASP A 24 -12.83 -12.04 61.90
N LYS A 25 -13.36 -13.07 61.23
CA LYS A 25 -12.51 -13.95 60.40
C LYS A 25 -11.94 -13.28 59.14
N LYS A 26 -12.74 -12.52 58.38
CA LYS A 26 -12.24 -11.89 57.14
C LYS A 26 -11.39 -10.67 57.41
N PHE A 27 -11.80 -9.84 58.37
CA PHE A 27 -11.06 -8.65 58.77
C PHE A 27 -9.80 -9.03 59.55
N LYS A 28 -9.80 -10.11 60.35
CA LYS A 28 -8.57 -10.68 60.93
C LYS A 28 -7.64 -11.26 59.89
N ALA A 29 -8.13 -11.98 58.88
CA ALA A 29 -7.27 -12.44 57.80
C ALA A 29 -6.64 -11.27 57.02
N ILE A 30 -7.39 -10.18 56.82
CA ILE A 30 -6.87 -8.94 56.22
C ILE A 30 -5.88 -8.24 57.16
N LEU A 31 -6.17 -8.17 58.46
CA LEU A 31 -5.27 -7.59 59.45
C LEU A 31 -4.00 -8.43 59.60
N ASP A 32 -4.08 -9.76 59.58
CA ASP A 32 -2.94 -10.66 59.66
C ASP A 32 -2.05 -10.49 58.41
N ASP A 33 -2.64 -10.34 57.21
CA ASP A 33 -1.91 -10.03 55.97
C ASP A 33 -1.28 -8.63 56.01
N ILE A 34 -2.01 -7.61 56.49
CA ILE A 34 -1.49 -6.25 56.67
C ILE A 34 -0.37 -6.23 57.72
N THR A 35 -0.55 -6.92 58.86
CA THR A 35 0.43 -7.03 59.95
C THR A 35 1.65 -7.81 59.50
N TYR A 36 1.50 -8.87 58.71
CA TYR A 36 2.62 -9.57 58.10
C TYR A 36 3.39 -8.65 57.15
N ARG A 37 2.71 -7.94 56.24
CA ARG A 37 3.35 -6.98 55.33
C ARG A 37 4.02 -5.83 56.07
N ILE A 38 3.39 -5.29 57.12
CA ILE A 38 3.97 -4.24 57.97
C ILE A 38 5.17 -4.79 58.76
N GLY A 39 5.10 -6.03 59.26
CA GLY A 39 6.21 -6.68 59.97
C GLY A 39 7.42 -6.90 59.07
N VAL A 40 7.18 -7.37 57.84
CA VAL A 40 8.19 -7.47 56.78
C VAL A 40 8.78 -6.08 56.45
N LEU A 41 7.96 -5.04 56.38
CA LEU A 41 8.43 -3.66 56.19
C LEU A 41 9.20 -3.10 57.41
N TYR A 42 8.92 -3.59 58.62
CA TYR A 42 9.54 -3.12 59.87
C TYR A 42 10.87 -3.83 60.16
N ASP A 43 10.98 -5.13 59.93
CA ASP A 43 12.27 -5.86 60.03
C ASP A 43 13.32 -5.32 59.04
N VAL A 44 12.84 -4.75 57.92
CA VAL A 44 13.62 -4.04 56.89
C VAL A 44 14.16 -2.69 57.38
N ALA A 45 13.57 -2.07 58.41
CA ALA A 45 14.07 -0.82 59.00
C ALA A 45 15.45 -0.96 59.68
N ASN A 46 15.95 -2.21 59.85
CA ASN A 46 17.33 -2.52 60.24
C ASN A 46 18.34 -2.51 59.06
N GLY A 47 17.98 -1.91 57.92
CA GLY A 47 18.96 -1.46 56.91
C GLY A 47 19.03 -2.25 55.60
N THR A 48 18.02 -3.05 55.26
CA THR A 48 17.97 -3.76 53.95
C THR A 48 16.81 -3.26 53.12
N ARG A 49 16.91 -3.26 51.78
CA ARG A 49 15.83 -2.81 50.88
C ARG A 49 14.72 -3.86 50.81
N VAL A 50 13.46 -3.43 50.80
CA VAL A 50 12.31 -4.29 50.44
C VAL A 50 12.52 -4.81 49.02
N THR A 51 12.57 -6.13 48.85
CA THR A 51 12.71 -6.80 47.55
C THR A 51 11.36 -7.34 47.07
N SER A 52 11.27 -7.73 45.80
CA SER A 52 10.07 -8.39 45.26
C SER A 52 9.72 -9.69 45.99
N THR A 53 10.71 -10.36 46.59
CA THR A 53 10.54 -11.57 47.42
C THR A 53 9.68 -11.29 48.66
N ASP A 54 9.86 -10.10 49.26
CA ASP A 54 9.21 -9.68 50.51
C ASP A 54 7.74 -9.28 50.31
N LEU A 55 7.36 -8.94 49.08
CA LEU A 55 6.06 -8.39 48.72
C LEU A 55 5.10 -9.40 48.07
N ASN A 56 5.51 -10.67 47.91
CA ASN A 56 4.77 -11.72 47.20
C ASN A 56 4.11 -11.21 45.91
N VAL A 57 4.89 -10.49 45.11
CA VAL A 57 4.36 -9.86 43.91
C VAL A 57 4.03 -10.93 42.85
N ALA A 58 2.83 -10.84 42.29
CA ALA A 58 2.35 -11.73 41.23
C ALA A 58 2.89 -11.36 39.83
N PHE A 59 4.01 -10.63 39.76
CA PHE A 59 4.68 -10.27 38.51
C PHE A 59 6.12 -10.77 38.54
N HIS A 60 6.60 -11.24 37.39
CA HIS A 60 7.96 -11.75 37.24
C HIS A 60 8.98 -10.62 37.39
N VAL A 61 10.00 -10.84 38.21
CA VAL A 61 11.15 -9.95 38.36
C VAL A 61 12.42 -10.71 38.05
N LEU A 62 13.26 -10.11 37.20
CA LEU A 62 14.60 -10.60 36.94
C LEU A 62 15.59 -9.89 37.88
N ASP A 63 16.23 -10.65 38.76
CA ASP A 63 17.16 -10.17 39.80
C ASP A 63 18.58 -10.73 39.57
N GLY A 64 19.60 -9.90 39.84
CA GLY A 64 21.02 -10.28 39.72
C GLY A 64 21.54 -10.55 38.29
N PHE A 65 20.79 -10.22 37.25
CA PHE A 65 21.10 -10.64 35.89
C PHE A 65 22.32 -9.94 35.27
N LEU A 66 23.19 -10.75 34.66
CA LEU A 66 24.18 -10.30 33.68
C LEU A 66 23.90 -11.03 32.37
N PHE A 67 23.42 -10.31 31.36
CA PHE A 67 23.35 -10.77 29.98
C PHE A 67 24.49 -10.12 29.18
N GLU A 68 25.24 -10.93 28.42
CA GLU A 68 26.37 -10.47 27.64
C GLU A 68 26.18 -10.78 26.15
N ASP A 69 26.44 -9.77 25.32
CA ASP A 69 26.38 -9.86 23.86
C ASP A 69 27.58 -10.61 23.30
N ASN A 70 27.34 -11.39 22.24
CA ASN A 70 28.36 -12.11 21.47
C ASN A 70 29.27 -13.01 22.33
N LYS A 71 28.70 -13.62 23.36
CA LYS A 71 29.39 -14.57 24.25
C LYS A 71 28.75 -15.96 24.18
N PRO A 72 29.55 -17.05 24.10
CA PRO A 72 31.01 -17.06 24.06
C PRO A 72 31.60 -16.64 22.69
N THR A 73 30.77 -16.61 21.65
CA THR A 73 31.15 -16.26 20.27
C THR A 73 30.10 -15.34 19.62
N PRO A 74 30.42 -14.66 18.51
CA PRO A 74 29.45 -13.86 17.78
C PRO A 74 28.16 -14.62 17.45
N GLY A 75 27.01 -13.97 17.60
CA GLY A 75 25.70 -14.59 17.42
C GLY A 75 25.09 -15.23 18.68
N TYR A 76 25.87 -15.41 19.75
CA TYR A 76 25.38 -15.95 21.03
C TYR A 76 25.13 -14.85 22.05
N VAL A 77 24.15 -15.09 22.92
CA VAL A 77 23.90 -14.32 24.14
C VAL A 77 24.18 -15.24 25.33
N GLN A 78 24.97 -14.76 26.29
CA GLN A 78 25.27 -15.45 27.54
C GLN A 78 24.50 -14.83 28.70
N TRP A 79 24.10 -15.65 29.67
CA TRP A 79 23.55 -15.18 30.95
C TRP A 79 24.28 -15.82 32.13
N THR A 80 24.53 -15.01 33.16
CA THR A 80 25.07 -15.47 34.44
C THR A 80 24.32 -14.86 35.62
N ASP A 81 24.31 -15.59 36.74
CA ASP A 81 23.78 -15.17 38.04
C ASP A 81 22.32 -14.68 38.00
N CYS A 82 21.56 -15.17 37.02
CA CYS A 82 20.18 -14.79 36.81
C CYS A 82 19.26 -15.44 37.84
N ASN A 83 18.34 -14.66 38.39
CA ASN A 83 17.29 -15.17 39.27
C ASN A 83 15.92 -14.69 38.78
N ILE A 84 14.96 -15.61 38.72
CA ILE A 84 13.56 -15.27 38.52
C ILE A 84 12.87 -15.26 39.87
N VAL A 85 12.25 -14.13 40.21
CA VAL A 85 11.38 -14.01 41.39
C VAL A 85 9.94 -13.94 40.90
N TYR A 86 9.13 -14.92 41.30
CA TYR A 86 7.74 -15.03 40.92
C TYR A 86 6.93 -15.72 42.03
N LYS A 87 5.74 -15.20 42.36
CA LYS A 87 4.86 -15.73 43.43
C LYS A 87 5.62 -15.95 44.76
N GLY A 88 6.48 -14.98 45.13
CA GLY A 88 7.28 -15.03 46.36
C GLY A 88 8.41 -16.07 46.39
N THR A 89 8.64 -16.80 45.28
CA THR A 89 9.70 -17.79 45.17
C THR A 89 10.84 -17.24 44.31
N LYS A 90 12.08 -17.35 44.80
CA LYS A 90 13.30 -17.05 44.05
C LYS A 90 13.85 -18.34 43.44
N VAL A 91 13.95 -18.38 42.12
CA VAL A 91 14.56 -19.47 41.36
C VAL A 91 15.88 -18.98 40.79
N THR A 92 16.99 -19.59 41.23
CA THR A 92 18.32 -19.33 40.67
C THR A 92 18.49 -20.10 39.37
N ILE A 93 18.64 -19.37 38.27
CA ILE A 93 18.76 -19.93 36.94
C ILE A 93 20.21 -20.33 36.68
N GLN A 94 20.40 -21.53 36.12
CA GLN A 94 21.71 -22.01 35.72
C GLN A 94 22.32 -21.10 34.65
N ASN A 95 23.61 -20.79 34.80
CA ASN A 95 24.38 -20.05 33.81
C ASN A 95 24.33 -20.79 32.46
N GLY A 96 24.17 -20.03 31.38
CA GLY A 96 24.00 -20.62 30.06
C GLY A 96 24.24 -19.59 28.96
N ASN A 97 24.18 -20.06 27.73
CA ASN A 97 24.26 -19.22 26.54
C ASN A 97 23.48 -19.89 25.41
N THR A 98 23.09 -19.09 24.42
CA THR A 98 22.39 -19.60 23.24
C THR A 98 22.57 -18.69 22.04
N ASN A 99 22.56 -19.28 20.84
CA ASN A 99 22.40 -18.56 19.58
C ASN A 99 20.95 -18.54 19.09
N LYS A 100 20.02 -19.09 19.87
CA LYS A 100 18.60 -19.14 19.54
C LYS A 100 17.93 -17.80 19.79
N LYS A 101 16.95 -17.48 18.94
CA LYS A 101 16.28 -16.17 18.94
C LYS A 101 15.50 -15.86 20.23
N TYR A 102 14.75 -16.81 20.78
CA TYR A 102 13.89 -16.59 21.94
C TYR A 102 14.42 -17.32 23.16
N ILE A 103 14.45 -16.63 24.30
CA ILE A 103 14.89 -17.13 25.61
C ILE A 103 13.75 -16.85 26.59
N TRP A 104 13.18 -17.89 27.20
CA TRP A 104 12.07 -17.74 28.14
C TRP A 104 12.27 -18.61 29.38
N TRP A 105 11.58 -18.23 30.44
CA TRP A 105 11.43 -19.05 31.62
C TRP A 105 10.03 -19.67 31.60
N ASP A 106 10.00 -20.98 31.79
CA ASP A 106 8.79 -21.80 31.86
C ASP A 106 8.62 -22.23 33.32
N TYR A 107 7.48 -21.87 33.91
CA TYR A 107 7.21 -22.09 35.34
C TYR A 107 7.09 -23.58 35.68
N ASP A 108 6.49 -24.35 34.75
CA ASP A 108 6.17 -25.76 34.93
C ASP A 108 7.27 -26.70 34.37
N ALA A 109 8.32 -26.14 33.76
CA ALA A 109 9.43 -26.91 33.22
C ALA A 109 10.13 -27.77 34.31
N ASN A 110 10.65 -28.92 33.91
CA ASN A 110 11.46 -29.77 34.78
C ASN A 110 12.81 -30.08 34.09
N PRO A 111 13.92 -29.48 34.54
CA PRO A 111 14.02 -28.60 35.71
C PRO A 111 13.57 -27.15 35.41
N ASN A 112 12.95 -26.49 36.40
CA ASN A 112 12.46 -25.10 36.27
C ASN A 112 13.55 -24.04 36.51
N ASN A 113 14.81 -24.44 36.67
CA ASN A 113 15.94 -23.57 36.94
C ASN A 113 16.83 -23.35 35.70
N VAL A 114 16.30 -23.55 34.50
CA VAL A 114 17.00 -23.36 33.22
C VAL A 114 16.13 -22.55 32.29
N PHE A 115 16.71 -21.61 31.55
CA PHE A 115 16.00 -20.94 30.48
C PHE A 115 15.81 -21.86 29.28
N GLN A 116 14.60 -21.86 28.75
CA GLN A 116 14.25 -22.51 27.50
C GLN A 116 14.64 -21.61 26.32
N CYS A 117 15.07 -22.22 25.22
CA CYS A 117 15.62 -21.50 24.07
C CYS A 117 15.12 -22.08 22.73
N SER A 118 14.71 -21.23 21.78
CA SER A 118 14.23 -21.67 20.45
C SER A 118 14.33 -20.55 19.40
N ASP A 119 14.39 -20.92 18.12
CA ASP A 119 14.27 -19.97 17.01
C ASP A 119 12.81 -19.61 16.71
N THR A 120 11.86 -20.45 17.15
CA THR A 120 10.43 -20.19 17.05
C THR A 120 9.92 -19.62 18.36
N LYS A 121 9.07 -18.58 18.26
CA LYS A 121 8.47 -17.94 19.43
C LYS A 121 7.68 -18.96 20.26
N PRO A 122 7.94 -19.10 21.57
CA PRO A 122 7.22 -20.05 22.42
C PRO A 122 5.75 -19.64 22.59
N THR A 123 4.90 -20.64 22.85
CA THR A 123 3.56 -20.39 23.41
C THR A 123 3.72 -20.32 24.92
N LEU A 124 3.40 -19.16 25.50
CA LEU A 124 3.54 -18.90 26.94
C LEU A 124 2.18 -19.02 27.62
N THR A 125 2.14 -19.68 28.77
CA THR A 125 1.00 -19.63 29.69
C THR A 125 1.02 -18.34 30.52
N ASP A 126 0.01 -18.14 31.38
CA ASP A 126 -0.06 -16.97 32.27
C ASP A 126 1.07 -16.93 33.30
N ASP A 127 1.69 -18.08 33.59
CA ASP A 127 2.76 -18.23 34.59
C ASP A 127 4.16 -18.18 33.96
N ASP A 128 4.28 -18.28 32.63
CA ASP A 128 5.56 -18.23 31.91
C ASP A 128 5.96 -16.80 31.55
N VAL A 129 7.24 -16.60 31.24
CA VAL A 129 7.72 -15.28 30.84
C VAL A 129 8.80 -15.34 29.76
N LEU A 130 8.59 -14.58 28.68
CA LEU A 130 9.67 -14.28 27.74
C LEU A 130 10.69 -13.41 28.47
N VAL A 131 11.95 -13.83 28.51
CA VAL A 131 13.01 -13.15 29.26
C VAL A 131 13.82 -12.27 28.32
N CYS A 132 14.22 -12.81 27.17
CA CYS A 132 15.13 -12.15 26.25
C CYS A 132 14.88 -12.58 24.80
N VAL A 133 15.15 -11.68 23.86
CA VAL A 133 15.28 -11.97 22.43
C VAL A 133 16.73 -11.73 22.00
N ASN A 134 17.35 -12.71 21.37
CA ASN A 134 18.68 -12.63 20.77
C ASN A 134 18.55 -12.27 19.29
N GLU A 135 18.97 -11.06 18.92
CA GLU A 135 19.08 -10.63 17.52
C GLU A 135 20.54 -10.65 17.07
N GLY A 136 20.98 -11.82 16.57
CA GLY A 136 22.31 -11.95 15.98
C GLY A 136 23.48 -11.76 16.95
N GLY A 137 23.29 -12.06 18.24
CA GLY A 137 24.26 -11.92 19.31
C GLY A 137 24.03 -10.71 20.22
N ILE A 138 22.98 -9.92 19.95
CA ILE A 138 22.56 -8.77 20.78
C ILE A 138 21.33 -9.14 21.60
N HIS A 139 21.40 -8.98 22.92
CA HIS A 139 20.32 -9.31 23.85
C HIS A 139 19.31 -8.16 24.02
N TYR A 140 18.02 -8.47 23.94
CA TYR A 140 16.91 -7.57 24.21
C TYR A 140 16.04 -8.15 25.31
N LEU A 141 16.17 -7.64 26.53
CA LEU A 141 15.35 -8.08 27.67
C LEU A 141 13.91 -7.64 27.52
N THR A 142 12.98 -8.58 27.71
CA THR A 142 11.53 -8.34 27.64
C THR A 142 10.90 -8.18 29.02
N ILE A 143 11.64 -8.52 30.08
CA ILE A 143 11.36 -8.16 31.48
C ILE A 143 12.44 -7.20 31.98
N GLY A 144 12.05 -5.96 32.29
CA GLY A 144 13.00 -4.93 32.74
C GLY A 144 13.04 -4.77 34.26
N GLN A 145 14.12 -4.19 34.79
CA GLN A 145 14.03 -3.49 36.08
C GLN A 145 13.21 -2.21 35.91
N GLY A 146 11.99 -2.21 36.46
CA GLY A 146 11.32 -1.00 36.93
C GLY A 146 10.93 0.09 35.92
N LYS A 147 10.99 -0.09 34.61
CA LYS A 147 10.35 0.85 33.64
C LYS A 147 9.79 0.13 32.42
N MET A 148 8.50 -0.20 32.47
CA MET A 148 7.69 -0.18 31.25
C MET A 148 7.58 1.29 30.84
N ARG A 149 8.29 1.72 29.78
CA ARG A 149 8.11 3.06 29.21
C ARG A 149 6.71 3.12 28.60
N HIS A 150 5.76 3.71 29.33
CA HIS A 150 4.47 4.12 28.78
C HIS A 150 4.72 5.00 27.55
N GLY A 151 4.33 4.51 26.37
CA GLY A 151 4.51 5.17 25.08
C GLY A 151 5.48 4.48 24.10
N ALA A 152 6.25 3.48 24.54
CA ALA A 152 7.10 2.66 23.68
C ALA A 152 6.90 1.16 23.98
N THR A 153 5.66 0.70 23.96
CA THR A 153 5.30 -0.73 24.17
C THR A 153 5.90 -1.64 23.09
N LEU A 154 6.34 -1.07 21.98
CA LEU A 154 6.95 -1.77 20.86
C LEU A 154 8.38 -1.28 20.72
N VAL A 155 9.32 -2.21 20.80
CA VAL A 155 10.72 -1.98 20.42
C VAL A 155 10.81 -1.81 18.90
N ASP A 156 11.83 -1.12 18.39
CA ASP A 156 12.01 -1.00 16.94
C ASP A 156 12.09 -2.39 16.28
N SER A 157 11.46 -2.54 15.12
CA SER A 157 11.33 -3.82 14.40
C SER A 157 10.66 -4.97 15.17
N SER A 158 10.09 -4.75 16.36
CA SER A 158 9.47 -5.81 17.17
C SER A 158 8.10 -6.27 16.66
N VAL A 159 7.51 -5.55 15.69
CA VAL A 159 6.24 -5.91 15.07
C VAL A 159 6.51 -6.60 13.74
N ASP A 160 6.48 -7.94 13.76
CA ASP A 160 6.52 -8.76 12.57
C ASP A 160 5.11 -9.10 12.04
N SER A 161 5.04 -9.78 10.90
CA SER A 161 3.79 -10.15 10.24
C SER A 161 2.91 -11.10 11.06
N ASN A 162 3.45 -11.79 12.07
CA ASN A 162 2.69 -12.72 12.88
C ASN A 162 2.01 -12.04 14.08
N ILE A 163 2.47 -10.84 14.46
CA ILE A 163 1.88 -10.05 15.53
C ILE A 163 0.66 -9.26 15.02
N ILE A 164 0.69 -8.80 13.77
CA ILE A 164 -0.44 -8.14 13.12
C ILE A 164 -1.31 -9.21 12.44
N LYS A 165 -2.44 -9.56 13.05
CA LYS A 165 -3.43 -10.45 12.43
C LYS A 165 -3.97 -9.87 11.11
N ASP A 166 -4.48 -10.74 10.25
CA ASP A 166 -5.18 -10.33 9.03
C ASP A 166 -6.27 -9.29 9.34
N ASN A 167 -6.30 -8.23 8.53
CA ASN A 167 -7.22 -7.10 8.67
C ASN A 167 -7.10 -6.33 9.99
N ALA A 168 -6.07 -6.56 10.81
CA ALA A 168 -5.90 -5.84 12.07
C ALA A 168 -5.61 -4.36 11.84
N ILE A 169 -5.02 -3.97 10.71
CA ILE A 169 -4.82 -2.56 10.34
C ILE A 169 -5.94 -2.13 9.39
N THR A 170 -6.98 -1.53 9.96
CA THR A 170 -8.10 -0.94 9.22
C THR A 170 -7.80 0.50 8.82
N ALA A 171 -8.55 1.05 7.87
CA ALA A 171 -8.40 2.46 7.45
C ALA A 171 -8.41 3.44 8.64
N THR A 172 -9.27 3.21 9.63
CA THR A 172 -9.37 4.04 10.84
C THR A 172 -8.15 4.01 11.75
N LYS A 173 -7.28 3.00 11.63
CA LYS A 173 -6.02 2.89 12.37
C LYS A 173 -4.85 3.57 11.66
N ILE A 174 -5.06 4.02 10.41
CA ILE A 174 -4.08 4.76 9.62
C ILE A 174 -4.55 6.21 9.59
N LEU A 175 -3.73 7.13 10.10
CA LEU A 175 -4.02 8.55 9.99
C LEU A 175 -4.00 9.01 8.52
N ASP A 176 -4.80 10.00 8.20
CA ASP A 176 -4.82 10.59 6.84
C ASP A 176 -3.42 11.07 6.45
N GLY A 177 -2.95 10.62 5.29
CA GLY A 177 -1.61 10.95 4.78
C GLY A 177 -0.44 10.24 5.47
N ALA A 178 -0.68 9.33 6.42
CA ALA A 178 0.40 8.61 7.10
C ALA A 178 1.25 7.74 6.16
N ILE A 179 0.66 7.26 5.06
CA ILE A 179 1.36 6.49 4.03
C ILE A 179 1.83 7.43 2.92
N GLY A 180 3.05 7.97 3.09
CA GLY A 180 3.72 8.77 2.07
C GLY A 180 4.32 7.93 0.94
N ALA A 181 4.73 8.58 -0.15
CA ALA A 181 5.29 7.92 -1.33
C ALA A 181 6.48 7.00 -1.02
N THR A 182 7.34 7.36 -0.07
CA THR A 182 8.51 6.55 0.34
C THR A 182 8.13 5.27 1.09
N LYS A 183 6.88 5.16 1.56
CA LYS A 183 6.35 3.97 2.24
C LYS A 183 5.65 3.01 1.27
N ILE A 184 5.49 3.40 0.00
CA ILE A 184 4.91 2.56 -1.06
C ILE A 184 6.06 2.08 -1.94
N ALA A 185 6.32 0.77 -1.92
CA ALA A 185 7.36 0.19 -2.79
C ALA A 185 7.00 0.36 -4.28
N SER A 186 8.01 0.43 -5.13
CA SER A 186 7.81 0.51 -6.58
C SER A 186 6.98 -0.67 -7.07
N GLY A 187 5.90 -0.39 -7.82
CA GLY A 187 4.98 -1.41 -8.32
C GLY A 187 3.99 -1.99 -7.29
N ALA A 188 4.00 -1.53 -6.04
CA ALA A 188 3.07 -2.03 -5.02
C ALA A 188 1.60 -1.70 -5.30
N VAL A 189 1.34 -0.63 -6.06
CA VAL A 189 -0.01 -0.25 -6.52
C VAL A 189 -0.21 -0.79 -7.93
N GLY A 190 -0.87 -1.95 -8.02
CA GLY A 190 -1.27 -2.58 -9.29
C GLY A 190 -2.74 -2.33 -9.64
N THR A 191 -3.23 -3.04 -10.65
CA THR A 191 -4.62 -2.92 -11.13
C THR A 191 -5.65 -3.31 -10.08
N ALA A 192 -5.34 -4.29 -9.21
CA ALA A 192 -6.24 -4.72 -8.14
C ALA A 192 -6.42 -3.65 -7.04
N GLN A 193 -5.46 -2.74 -6.88
CA GLN A 193 -5.49 -1.66 -5.90
C GLN A 193 -6.18 -0.40 -6.43
N LEU A 194 -6.32 -0.27 -7.76
CA LEU A 194 -7.01 0.85 -8.40
C LEU A 194 -8.43 0.43 -8.79
N ALA A 195 -9.41 0.92 -8.02
CA ALA A 195 -10.81 0.75 -8.37
C ALA A 195 -11.14 1.38 -9.74
N ALA A 196 -12.23 0.93 -10.37
CA ALA A 196 -12.72 1.55 -11.59
C ALA A 196 -12.92 3.06 -11.39
N ASN A 197 -12.38 3.86 -12.30
CA ASN A 197 -12.38 5.33 -12.26
C ASN A 197 -11.61 5.97 -11.07
N ALA A 198 -10.76 5.21 -10.36
CA ALA A 198 -9.97 5.77 -9.26
C ALA A 198 -8.98 6.87 -9.71
N VAL A 199 -8.56 6.84 -10.98
CA VAL A 199 -7.72 7.86 -11.61
C VAL A 199 -8.58 8.66 -12.58
N ASP A 200 -9.18 9.73 -12.09
CA ASP A 200 -9.90 10.71 -12.92
C ASP A 200 -8.96 11.83 -13.42
N SER A 201 -9.51 12.74 -14.22
CA SER A 201 -8.75 13.86 -14.78
C SER A 201 -8.21 14.83 -13.72
N THR A 202 -8.79 14.89 -12.52
CA THR A 202 -8.30 15.73 -11.42
C THR A 202 -7.08 15.14 -10.71
N LYS A 203 -6.88 13.82 -10.83
CA LYS A 203 -5.72 13.11 -10.29
C LYS A 203 -4.52 13.11 -11.23
N LEU A 204 -4.73 13.45 -12.50
CA LEU A 204 -3.67 13.59 -13.49
C LEU A 204 -3.21 15.05 -13.54
N ALA A 205 -1.95 15.29 -13.18
CA ALA A 205 -1.35 16.60 -13.40
C ALA A 205 -1.31 16.94 -14.90
N ASN A 206 -1.25 18.24 -15.21
CA ASN A 206 -1.06 18.69 -16.59
C ASN A 206 0.20 18.04 -17.19
N SER A 207 0.08 17.52 -18.41
CA SER A 207 1.15 16.80 -19.11
C SER A 207 1.62 15.51 -18.42
N ALA A 208 0.86 14.97 -17.46
CA ALA A 208 1.21 13.70 -16.82
C ALA A 208 1.20 12.52 -17.81
N VAL A 209 0.35 12.54 -18.83
CA VAL A 209 0.32 11.54 -19.91
C VAL A 209 1.07 12.11 -21.11
N THR A 210 2.32 11.67 -21.28
CA THR A 210 3.16 12.04 -22.43
C THR A 210 3.05 10.98 -23.52
N SER A 211 3.48 11.32 -24.74
CA SER A 211 3.52 10.36 -25.87
C SER A 211 4.30 9.09 -25.52
N ALA A 212 5.41 9.20 -24.77
CA ALA A 212 6.21 8.04 -24.33
C ALA A 212 5.47 7.10 -23.36
N LYS A 213 4.40 7.55 -22.70
CA LYS A 213 3.56 6.73 -21.81
C LYS A 213 2.40 6.05 -22.55
N LEU A 214 2.15 6.44 -23.80
CA LEU A 214 1.12 5.84 -24.64
C LEU A 214 1.77 4.79 -25.54
N ALA A 215 1.37 3.53 -25.37
CA ALA A 215 1.77 2.47 -26.28
C ALA A 215 1.18 2.72 -27.69
N SER A 216 1.80 2.13 -28.71
CA SER A 216 1.25 2.17 -30.07
C SER A 216 -0.17 1.59 -30.09
N GLY A 217 -1.11 2.34 -30.67
CA GLY A 217 -2.53 1.96 -30.70
C GLY A 217 -3.31 2.16 -29.40
N ALA A 218 -2.70 2.74 -28.35
CA ALA A 218 -3.40 3.00 -27.09
C ALA A 218 -4.57 4.00 -27.24
N VAL A 219 -4.46 4.95 -28.17
CA VAL A 219 -5.54 5.87 -28.54
C VAL A 219 -6.22 5.34 -29.79
N THR A 220 -7.37 4.70 -29.61
CA THR A 220 -8.20 4.20 -30.72
C THR A 220 -9.20 5.26 -31.19
N SER A 221 -9.81 5.06 -32.36
CA SER A 221 -10.85 5.96 -32.85
C SER A 221 -12.03 6.10 -31.89
N ALA A 222 -12.36 5.04 -31.13
CA ALA A 222 -13.41 5.09 -30.11
C ALA A 222 -13.06 5.99 -28.90
N ALA A 223 -11.77 6.20 -28.64
CA ALA A 223 -11.30 7.10 -27.58
C ALA A 223 -11.30 8.58 -28.02
N ILE A 224 -11.42 8.85 -29.32
CA ILE A 224 -11.41 10.20 -29.89
C ILE A 224 -12.85 10.61 -30.15
N ALA A 225 -13.36 11.58 -29.39
CA ALA A 225 -14.68 12.13 -29.61
C ALA A 225 -14.77 12.80 -31.00
N SER A 226 -15.97 12.78 -31.60
CA SER A 226 -16.22 13.45 -32.88
C SER A 226 -15.88 14.94 -32.79
N GLY A 227 -15.07 15.42 -33.74
CA GLY A 227 -14.59 16.81 -33.76
C GLY A 227 -13.45 17.14 -32.78
N ALA A 228 -12.95 16.17 -31.99
CA ALA A 228 -11.85 16.42 -31.05
C ALA A 228 -10.52 16.77 -31.75
N VAL A 229 -10.30 16.24 -32.96
CA VAL A 229 -9.16 16.61 -33.80
C VAL A 229 -9.56 17.77 -34.70
N THR A 230 -9.20 18.98 -34.30
CA THR A 230 -9.41 20.20 -35.09
C THR A 230 -8.21 20.47 -35.99
N SER A 231 -8.37 21.39 -36.95
CA SER A 231 -7.26 21.82 -37.83
C SER A 231 -6.06 22.36 -37.06
N SER A 232 -6.26 23.01 -35.91
CA SER A 232 -5.17 23.51 -35.06
C SER A 232 -4.38 22.40 -34.36
N ALA A 233 -4.95 21.20 -34.23
CA ALA A 233 -4.26 20.03 -33.67
C ALA A 233 -3.39 19.31 -34.73
N LEU A 234 -3.56 19.63 -36.02
CA LEU A 234 -2.81 19.02 -37.11
C LEU A 234 -1.69 19.95 -37.55
N ALA A 235 -0.45 19.50 -37.41
CA ALA A 235 0.69 20.19 -38.00
C ALA A 235 0.61 20.19 -39.54
N SER A 236 1.25 21.17 -40.17
CA SER A 236 1.35 21.21 -41.63
C SER A 236 1.98 19.90 -42.16
N GLY A 237 1.33 19.25 -43.11
CA GLY A 237 1.76 17.96 -43.66
C GLY A 237 1.45 16.73 -42.79
N ALA A 238 0.75 16.88 -41.65
CA ALA A 238 0.40 15.75 -40.80
C ALA A 238 -0.50 14.72 -41.49
N VAL A 239 -1.38 15.17 -42.41
CA VAL A 239 -2.19 14.28 -43.26
C VAL A 239 -1.47 14.07 -44.58
N THR A 240 -0.85 12.91 -44.74
CA THR A 240 -0.17 12.52 -45.99
C THR A 240 -1.11 11.71 -46.88
N SER A 241 -0.73 11.49 -48.14
CA SER A 241 -1.51 10.65 -49.07
C SER A 241 -1.74 9.24 -48.55
N THR A 242 -0.80 8.67 -47.79
CA THR A 242 -0.94 7.34 -47.17
C THR A 242 -1.98 7.29 -46.05
N ALA A 243 -2.30 8.44 -45.43
CA ALA A 243 -3.34 8.54 -44.40
C ALA A 243 -4.75 8.65 -45.00
N LEU A 244 -4.87 8.95 -46.30
CA LEU A 244 -6.14 9.08 -47.00
C LEU A 244 -6.47 7.77 -47.72
N ALA A 245 -7.57 7.13 -47.30
CA ALA A 245 -8.11 5.98 -48.03
C ALA A 245 -8.57 6.40 -49.44
N SER A 246 -8.62 5.44 -50.36
CA SER A 246 -9.17 5.68 -51.70
C SER A 246 -10.61 6.20 -51.60
N GLY A 247 -10.89 7.33 -52.27
CA GLY A 247 -12.19 8.00 -52.20
C GLY A 247 -12.45 8.82 -50.93
N ALA A 248 -11.50 8.92 -50.00
CA ALA A 248 -11.66 9.73 -48.78
C ALA A 248 -11.87 11.22 -49.10
N VAL A 249 -11.27 11.72 -50.19
CA VAL A 249 -11.54 13.07 -50.71
C VAL A 249 -12.52 12.94 -51.88
N ASN A 250 -13.67 13.59 -51.76
CA ASN A 250 -14.71 13.60 -52.78
C ASN A 250 -15.16 15.06 -53.03
N THR A 251 -16.16 15.26 -53.89
CA THR A 251 -16.64 16.60 -54.26
C THR A 251 -17.18 17.41 -53.09
N THR A 252 -17.69 16.79 -52.02
CA THR A 252 -18.15 17.53 -50.83
C THR A 252 -17.00 18.05 -49.98
N HIS A 253 -15.79 17.51 -50.15
CA HIS A 253 -14.58 17.94 -49.45
C HIS A 253 -13.82 19.04 -50.20
N LEU A 254 -14.11 19.25 -51.48
CA LEU A 254 -13.45 20.24 -52.32
C LEU A 254 -14.33 21.47 -52.48
N ALA A 255 -13.85 22.62 -52.00
CA ALA A 255 -14.50 23.89 -52.29
C ALA A 255 -14.46 24.19 -53.80
N ASN A 256 -15.38 25.04 -54.27
CA ASN A 256 -15.36 25.52 -55.65
C ASN A 256 -13.99 26.15 -55.98
N ASN A 257 -13.41 25.76 -57.11
CA ASN A 257 -12.08 26.18 -57.57
C ASN A 257 -10.91 25.75 -56.65
N ALA A 258 -11.12 24.81 -55.71
CA ALA A 258 -10.03 24.30 -54.87
C ALA A 258 -8.93 23.59 -55.68
N VAL A 259 -9.30 22.95 -56.79
CA VAL A 259 -8.39 22.35 -57.78
C VAL A 259 -8.22 23.31 -58.95
N ASP A 260 -7.16 24.12 -58.91
CA ASP A 260 -6.78 24.99 -60.01
C ASP A 260 -5.77 24.30 -60.96
N GLY A 261 -5.43 24.98 -62.07
CA GLY A 261 -4.49 24.44 -63.05
C GLY A 261 -3.09 24.15 -62.49
N THR A 262 -2.66 24.79 -61.39
CA THR A 262 -1.36 24.52 -60.76
C THR A 262 -1.34 23.21 -59.98
N LYS A 263 -2.52 22.72 -59.57
CA LYS A 263 -2.71 21.44 -58.86
C LYS A 263 -2.93 20.27 -59.82
N ILE A 264 -3.08 20.53 -61.11
CA ILE A 264 -3.25 19.53 -62.16
C ILE A 264 -1.89 19.31 -62.84
N ALA A 265 -1.33 18.12 -62.72
CA ALA A 265 -0.09 17.78 -63.41
C ALA A 265 -0.26 17.84 -64.94
N SER A 266 0.81 18.20 -65.65
CA SER A 266 0.80 18.22 -67.12
C SER A 266 0.39 16.86 -67.68
N GLY A 267 -0.61 16.84 -68.58
CA GLY A 267 -1.15 15.62 -69.17
C GLY A 267 -2.09 14.81 -68.27
N ALA A 268 -2.38 15.25 -67.04
CA ALA A 268 -3.29 14.52 -66.14
C ALA A 268 -4.76 14.50 -66.62
N VAL A 269 -5.15 15.47 -67.45
CA VAL A 269 -6.47 15.50 -68.11
C VAL A 269 -6.32 14.88 -69.50
N GLY A 270 -6.72 13.61 -69.62
CA GLY A 270 -6.77 12.87 -70.87
C GLY A 270 -8.20 12.71 -71.41
N THR A 271 -8.34 11.89 -72.45
CA THR A 271 -9.64 11.61 -73.08
C THR A 271 -10.64 10.95 -72.12
N ALA A 272 -10.16 10.15 -71.16
CA ALA A 272 -11.02 9.52 -70.15
C ALA A 272 -11.67 10.53 -69.18
N GLN A 273 -11.06 11.71 -69.01
CA GLN A 273 -11.56 12.78 -68.13
C GLN A 273 -12.43 13.80 -68.88
N LEU A 274 -12.38 13.81 -70.21
CA LEU A 274 -13.17 14.71 -71.06
C LEU A 274 -14.35 13.94 -71.65
N ALA A 275 -15.57 14.33 -71.26
CA ALA A 275 -16.77 13.83 -71.91
C ALA A 275 -16.81 14.22 -73.40
N ASN A 276 -17.59 13.48 -74.21
CA ASN A 276 -17.82 13.86 -75.60
C ASN A 276 -18.39 15.29 -75.68
N ASN A 277 -17.80 16.11 -76.56
CA ASN A 277 -18.11 17.54 -76.70
C ASN A 277 -17.83 18.39 -75.45
N ALA A 278 -17.03 17.90 -74.49
CA ALA A 278 -16.68 18.69 -73.31
C ALA A 278 -15.93 19.98 -73.69
N VAL A 279 -15.08 19.92 -74.73
CA VAL A 279 -14.42 21.10 -75.33
C VAL A 279 -15.26 21.57 -76.51
N ASP A 280 -16.12 22.56 -76.28
CA ASP A 280 -16.90 23.24 -77.31
C ASP A 280 -16.20 24.54 -77.77
N SER A 281 -16.76 25.21 -78.77
CA SER A 281 -16.20 26.45 -79.31
C SER A 281 -16.14 27.59 -78.29
N THR A 282 -16.97 27.59 -77.24
CA THR A 282 -16.95 28.62 -76.19
C THR A 282 -15.77 28.45 -75.23
N LYS A 283 -15.21 27.24 -75.15
CA LYS A 283 -14.04 26.91 -74.33
C LYS A 283 -12.71 27.07 -75.07
N LEU A 284 -12.74 27.31 -76.38
CA LEU A 284 -11.57 27.62 -77.20
C LEU A 284 -11.50 29.13 -77.41
N ALA A 285 -10.41 29.75 -76.98
CA ALA A 285 -10.18 31.16 -77.31
C ALA A 285 -9.90 31.31 -78.81
N ASP A 286 -10.33 32.43 -79.41
CA ASP A 286 -10.08 32.73 -80.81
C ASP A 286 -8.58 32.67 -81.13
N GLY A 287 -8.22 31.96 -82.19
CA GLY A 287 -6.82 31.75 -82.60
C GLY A 287 -6.01 30.79 -81.71
N SER A 288 -6.58 30.18 -80.67
CA SER A 288 -5.85 29.23 -79.80
C SER A 288 -5.45 27.93 -80.51
N VAL A 289 -6.20 27.52 -81.52
CA VAL A 289 -5.89 26.37 -82.39
C VAL A 289 -5.07 26.86 -83.58
N VAL A 290 -3.76 27.03 -83.36
CA VAL A 290 -2.81 27.45 -84.41
C VAL A 290 -2.40 26.28 -85.31
N SER A 291 -1.83 26.58 -86.48
CA SER A 291 -1.39 25.56 -87.46
C SER A 291 -0.46 24.49 -86.86
N SER A 292 0.43 24.86 -85.93
CA SER A 292 1.31 23.90 -85.24
C SER A 292 0.59 22.94 -84.27
N LYS A 293 -0.70 23.18 -83.97
CA LYS A 293 -1.57 22.30 -83.18
C LYS A 293 -2.42 21.37 -84.04
N ILE A 294 -2.45 21.57 -85.36
CA ILE A 294 -3.22 20.77 -86.32
C ILE A 294 -2.25 19.85 -87.07
N GLY A 295 -2.38 18.54 -86.88
CA GLY A 295 -1.58 17.57 -87.64
C GLY A 295 -1.93 17.56 -89.14
N ALA A 296 -0.99 17.15 -89.99
CA ALA A 296 -1.26 16.98 -91.42
C ALA A 296 -2.42 15.98 -91.61
N GLY A 297 -3.46 16.39 -92.35
CA GLY A 297 -4.66 15.58 -92.57
C GLY A 297 -5.66 15.53 -91.41
N ALA A 298 -5.44 16.29 -90.32
CA ALA A 298 -6.35 16.29 -89.16
C ALA A 298 -7.72 16.96 -89.43
N VAL A 299 -7.81 17.79 -90.47
CA VAL A 299 -9.05 18.42 -90.93
C VAL A 299 -9.45 17.79 -92.26
N ALA A 300 -10.63 17.19 -92.32
CA ALA A 300 -11.14 16.62 -93.55
C ALA A 300 -11.43 17.70 -94.60
N THR A 301 -11.19 17.41 -95.88
CA THR A 301 -11.30 18.38 -96.98
C THR A 301 -12.70 18.96 -97.15
N ASP A 302 -13.74 18.21 -96.77
CA ASP A 302 -15.13 18.67 -96.74
C ASP A 302 -15.40 19.73 -95.65
N LYS A 303 -14.47 19.92 -94.71
CA LYS A 303 -14.53 20.96 -93.66
C LYS A 303 -13.74 22.22 -94.02
N LEU A 304 -13.03 22.24 -95.14
CA LEU A 304 -12.31 23.40 -95.64
C LEU A 304 -13.13 24.09 -96.73
N ASN A 305 -13.32 25.41 -96.61
CA ASN A 305 -13.90 26.20 -97.70
C ASN A 305 -12.86 26.40 -98.82
N LEU A 306 -12.59 25.34 -99.57
CA LEU A 306 -11.63 25.32 -100.67
C LEU A 306 -12.10 26.11 -101.89
N ALA A 307 -13.40 26.41 -101.98
CA ALA A 307 -14.00 27.10 -103.13
C ALA A 307 -13.58 28.58 -103.25
N GLN A 308 -13.06 29.20 -102.18
CA GLN A 308 -12.69 30.62 -102.16
C GLN A 308 -11.19 30.91 -102.30
N HIS A 309 -10.30 29.91 -102.31
CA HIS A 309 -8.84 30.13 -102.25
C HIS A 309 -8.04 29.64 -103.48
N LEU A 310 -8.70 29.33 -104.59
CA LEU A 310 -8.09 28.86 -105.84
C LEU A 310 -7.93 29.94 -106.92
N LEU A 311 -7.90 31.21 -106.54
CA LEU A 311 -7.50 32.31 -107.42
C LEU A 311 -6.18 32.89 -106.93
N PHE A 312 -5.19 32.81 -107.82
CA PHE A 312 -3.79 33.21 -107.70
C PHE A 312 -3.55 34.55 -107.00
#